data_AF-A0A2V8HXT5-F1
#
_entry.id   AF-A0A2V8HXT5-F1
#
_cell.length_a   1.000
_cell.length_b   1.000
_cell.length_c   1.000
_cell.angle_alpha   90.00
_cell.angle_beta   90.00
_cell.angle_gamma   90.00
#
_symmetry.space_group_name_H-M   'P 1'
#
loop_
_entity.id
_entity.type
_entity.pdbx_description
1 polymer ?
#
loop_
_entity_poly.entity_id
_entity_poly.type
_entity_poly.pdbx_seq_one_letter_code
_entity_poly.pdbx_strand_id
1 'polypeptide(L)'
;MYAACTGILPDRRRKCHNPRRQRRNVMPKVCRQLLFTAATVSLGAFALASLVSARAAVLEPRAMPLGLPDAKAAKAVLSASLLHHHPQWIDVPFETSTIRTFVIYPDLSGRLPVAVVTDQSQPMSDWARAVGTQVVNEGFITVVPDVGTNEFEKRAKAVRDYFASQPGSNGDSVAISFNWREGDIETAIDTRTQHRVVHFDVTEHAWHNTLALLANMAPAAAPQADAAGTPRPKDDAALTASAARERAAQQEIAKRDDIPPSSLSGPGKVADQSPRHGKWIDIPATLSTGPVMMRTWVVEPLGTDRAGVVVVIHPGPGMDIGGTPKKGGGADWMRALADKVALQGFIVVMPDLASGMGPGGGNFDSFQYSDDLAKALGSRSAADKMQLLRTAREYGLKLPRANGKSGITGFCNGGGMAWESTAAIAGLNAAVSFYGAPPDAAAMGKIQAPVLAFAGDDDPGLAPRVSGAAPDMQRLGKTFEFKIYPNVTHAYLAQQTLGENAVATLDSWTRAMAFFKKYLS
;
A
#
# COMPACT_ATOMS: atom_id res chain seq x y z
N MET A 1 -19.58 1.54 -71.88
CA MET A 1 -20.21 0.23 -72.22
C MET A 1 -20.66 -0.39 -70.89
N TYR A 2 -21.93 -0.30 -70.50
CA TYR A 2 -23.02 -1.31 -70.72
C TYR A 2 -22.58 -2.74 -70.36
N ALA A 3 -23.28 -3.60 -69.59
CA ALA A 3 -24.60 -3.63 -68.95
C ALA A 3 -24.56 -4.80 -67.89
N ALA A 4 -25.39 -4.82 -66.84
CA ALA A 4 -26.56 -5.72 -66.63
C ALA A 4 -26.26 -7.26 -66.64
N CYS A 5 -26.84 -8.16 -65.84
CA CYS A 5 -28.03 -8.17 -65.00
C CYS A 5 -28.07 -9.47 -64.13
N THR A 6 -28.82 -9.41 -63.02
CA THR A 6 -29.67 -10.43 -62.34
C THR A 6 -29.84 -11.83 -62.97
N GLY A 7 -30.05 -12.96 -62.29
CA GLY A 7 -30.65 -13.30 -61.00
C GLY A 7 -31.48 -14.61 -61.14
N ILE A 8 -32.00 -15.14 -60.02
CA ILE A 8 -33.22 -16.00 -59.88
C ILE A 8 -33.06 -17.56 -59.77
N LEU A 9 -33.70 -18.03 -58.68
CA LEU A 9 -34.12 -19.36 -58.13
C LEU A 9 -34.96 -20.25 -59.12
N PRO A 10 -35.52 -21.47 -58.80
CA PRO A 10 -35.95 -22.02 -57.48
C PRO A 10 -35.95 -23.56 -57.20
N ASP A 11 -36.11 -23.87 -55.89
CA ASP A 11 -36.94 -24.89 -55.17
C ASP A 11 -37.49 -26.16 -55.86
N ARG A 12 -37.33 -27.33 -55.20
CA ARG A 12 -38.40 -28.34 -54.97
C ARG A 12 -38.23 -29.16 -53.66
N ARG A 13 -38.98 -28.75 -52.62
CA ARG A 13 -39.80 -29.48 -51.61
C ARG A 13 -39.67 -31.01 -51.38
N ARG A 14 -39.81 -31.42 -50.10
CA ARG A 14 -40.92 -32.26 -49.57
C ARG A 14 -41.03 -32.28 -48.02
N LYS A 15 -42.23 -31.90 -47.53
CA LYS A 15 -43.05 -32.37 -46.36
C LYS A 15 -42.41 -32.47 -44.95
N CYS A 16 -43.07 -32.28 -43.81
CA CYS A 16 -44.28 -31.59 -43.32
C CYS A 16 -44.26 -31.73 -41.77
N HIS A 17 -44.69 -30.67 -41.07
CA HIS A 17 -45.38 -30.62 -39.76
C HIS A 17 -44.69 -30.89 -38.39
N ASN A 18 -44.60 -29.77 -37.65
CA ASN A 18 -44.68 -29.41 -36.21
C ASN A 18 -45.78 -30.19 -35.40
N PRO A 19 -46.07 -29.96 -34.08
CA PRO A 19 -45.40 -29.19 -33.01
C PRO A 19 -45.38 -29.80 -31.56
N ARG A 20 -44.69 -29.07 -30.64
CA ARG A 20 -45.01 -28.74 -29.22
C ARG A 20 -44.74 -29.72 -28.04
N ARG A 21 -43.93 -29.18 -27.10
CA ARG A 21 -44.11 -28.98 -25.62
C ARG A 21 -44.38 -30.17 -24.64
N GLN A 22 -43.62 -30.09 -23.54
CA GLN A 22 -43.95 -30.32 -22.11
C GLN A 22 -43.79 -31.70 -21.43
N ARG A 23 -42.96 -31.68 -20.36
CA ARG A 23 -43.12 -32.18 -18.97
C ARG A 23 -43.25 -33.70 -18.64
N ARG A 24 -42.54 -34.03 -17.54
CA ARG A 24 -42.82 -34.94 -16.38
C ARG A 24 -42.23 -36.37 -16.33
N ASN A 25 -41.55 -36.60 -15.19
CA ASN A 25 -41.23 -37.80 -14.39
C ASN A 25 -41.93 -39.13 -14.74
N VAL A 26 -41.18 -40.25 -14.69
CA VAL A 26 -41.54 -41.53 -14.00
C VAL A 26 -40.25 -42.35 -13.63
N MET A 27 -40.23 -42.96 -12.43
CA MET A 27 -39.38 -44.08 -11.89
C MET A 27 -39.63 -45.43 -12.64
N PRO A 28 -39.22 -46.69 -12.26
CA PRO A 28 -38.67 -47.27 -10.99
C PRO A 28 -37.63 -48.43 -11.11
N LYS A 29 -37.20 -49.05 -9.97
CA LYS A 29 -36.91 -50.50 -9.69
C LYS A 29 -36.08 -50.66 -8.37
N VAL A 30 -36.63 -51.14 -7.24
CA VAL A 30 -36.83 -52.53 -6.69
C VAL A 30 -35.56 -53.29 -6.20
N CYS A 31 -35.32 -53.21 -4.88
CA CYS A 31 -35.21 -54.24 -3.81
C CYS A 31 -34.48 -55.60 -3.96
N ARG A 32 -33.44 -55.86 -3.10
CA ARG A 32 -33.24 -56.98 -2.12
C ARG A 32 -31.74 -57.08 -1.69
N GLN A 33 -31.32 -56.87 -0.44
CA GLN A 33 -31.30 -57.73 0.77
C GLN A 33 -30.27 -58.89 0.77
N LEU A 34 -29.21 -58.82 1.62
CA LEU A 34 -28.89 -59.75 2.74
C LEU A 34 -27.39 -59.81 3.15
N LEU A 35 -27.20 -59.55 4.46
CA LEU A 35 -26.23 -60.03 5.47
C LEU A 35 -25.15 -61.06 5.09
N PHE A 36 -23.92 -60.85 5.59
CA PHE A 36 -23.07 -61.89 6.20
C PHE A 36 -22.07 -61.31 7.21
N THR A 37 -22.00 -61.93 8.40
CA THR A 37 -20.98 -61.73 9.44
C THR A 37 -20.28 -63.06 9.77
N ALA A 38 -18.96 -62.94 10.02
CA ALA A 38 -18.06 -63.80 10.81
C ALA A 38 -17.47 -65.09 10.20
N ALA A 39 -16.13 -65.15 10.11
CA ALA A 39 -15.28 -66.10 10.87
C ALA A 39 -13.75 -65.90 10.61
N THR A 40 -13.07 -65.46 11.68
CA THR A 40 -11.75 -65.83 12.22
C THR A 40 -10.53 -66.22 11.36
N VAL A 41 -9.52 -65.34 11.43
CA VAL A 41 -8.09 -65.51 11.82
C VAL A 41 -7.29 -66.71 11.29
N SER A 42 -6.26 -66.37 10.48
CA SER A 42 -4.97 -67.06 10.43
C SER A 42 -3.83 -66.03 10.54
N LEU A 43 -2.83 -66.39 11.34
CA LEU A 43 -1.65 -65.62 11.74
C LEU A 43 -0.79 -65.10 10.58
N GLY A 44 -0.13 -63.96 10.80
CA GLY A 44 1.28 -63.81 10.42
C GLY A 44 1.71 -62.49 9.78
N ALA A 45 2.53 -61.75 10.53
CA ALA A 45 3.62 -60.89 10.08
C ALA A 45 3.33 -59.42 9.65
N PHE A 46 3.87 -58.53 10.51
CA PHE A 46 4.60 -57.29 10.20
C PHE A 46 3.88 -56.14 9.47
N ALA A 47 3.41 -55.16 10.24
CA ALA A 47 4.01 -53.81 10.26
C ALA A 47 3.38 -52.98 11.39
N LEU A 48 4.20 -52.47 12.31
CA LEU A 48 3.80 -51.44 13.27
C LEU A 48 3.39 -50.18 12.50
N ALA A 49 2.10 -49.85 12.52
CA ALA A 49 1.64 -48.49 12.34
C ALA A 49 1.06 -48.04 13.68
N SER A 50 1.90 -47.45 14.51
CA SER A 50 1.47 -46.74 15.70
C SER A 50 0.62 -45.55 15.26
N LEU A 51 -0.70 -45.67 15.47
CA LEU A 51 -1.64 -44.56 15.50
C LEU A 51 -1.25 -43.63 16.65
N VAL A 52 -0.30 -42.72 16.39
CA VAL A 52 -0.23 -41.47 17.15
C VAL A 52 -1.25 -40.55 16.49
N SER A 53 -2.37 -40.35 17.18
CA SER A 53 -3.28 -39.25 16.89
C SER A 53 -2.48 -37.96 17.06
N ALA A 54 -1.96 -37.43 15.95
CA ALA A 54 -1.51 -36.06 15.90
C ALA A 54 -2.78 -35.20 15.99
N ARG A 55 -3.22 -34.93 17.22
CA ARG A 55 -3.87 -33.64 17.49
C ARG A 55 -2.90 -32.60 16.94
N ALA A 56 -3.24 -31.99 15.81
CA ALA A 56 -2.66 -30.71 15.46
C ALA A 56 -2.90 -29.84 16.69
N ALA A 57 -1.84 -29.60 17.47
CA ALA A 57 -1.87 -28.54 18.44
C ALA A 57 -2.21 -27.30 17.62
N VAL A 58 -3.43 -26.82 17.78
CA VAL A 58 -3.81 -25.49 17.33
C VAL A 58 -2.88 -24.58 18.12
N LEU A 59 -1.77 -24.18 17.50
CA LEU A 59 -0.96 -23.08 17.99
C LEU A 59 -1.95 -21.92 18.17
N GLU A 60 -2.13 -21.50 19.42
CA GLU A 60 -2.79 -20.22 19.68
C GLU A 60 -2.11 -19.15 18.82
N PRO A 61 -2.85 -18.20 18.25
CA PRO A 61 -2.26 -17.14 17.43
C PRO A 61 -1.25 -16.38 18.29
N ARG A 62 0.04 -16.66 18.12
CA ARG A 62 1.13 -15.89 18.72
C ARG A 62 0.96 -14.45 18.25
N ALA A 63 0.87 -13.51 19.19
CA ALA A 63 0.86 -12.10 18.87
C ALA A 63 2.14 -11.77 18.11
N MET A 64 2.01 -11.21 16.91
CA MET A 64 3.15 -10.70 16.16
C MET A 64 3.82 -9.58 16.95
N PRO A 65 5.16 -9.51 17.00
CA PRO A 65 5.85 -8.34 17.53
C PRO A 65 5.36 -7.05 16.88
N LEU A 66 5.14 -6.01 17.68
CA LEU A 66 4.72 -4.68 17.24
C LEU A 66 5.75 -4.14 16.23
N GLY A 67 5.25 -3.77 15.05
CA GLY A 67 6.06 -3.25 13.94
C GLY A 67 6.41 -4.30 12.88
N LEU A 68 6.35 -5.60 13.18
CA LEU A 68 6.46 -6.63 12.14
C LEU A 68 5.13 -6.79 11.41
N PRO A 69 5.14 -6.88 10.07
CA PRO A 69 3.92 -7.20 9.33
C PRO A 69 3.48 -8.62 9.68
N ASP A 70 2.18 -8.89 9.82
CA ASP A 70 1.73 -10.28 9.81
C ASP A 70 1.91 -10.89 8.40
N ALA A 71 1.83 -12.23 8.29
CA ALA A 71 2.02 -12.92 7.01
C ALA A 71 1.05 -12.45 5.89
N LYS A 72 -0.11 -11.89 6.26
CA LYS A 72 -1.13 -11.40 5.33
C LYS A 72 -0.85 -9.95 4.91
N ALA A 73 -0.27 -9.14 5.78
CA ALA A 73 0.11 -7.75 5.58
C ALA A 73 1.48 -7.60 4.91
N ALA A 74 2.36 -8.59 5.07
CA ALA A 74 3.72 -8.65 4.52
C ALA A 74 3.81 -8.20 3.07
N LYS A 75 2.96 -8.77 2.21
CA LYS A 75 2.93 -8.44 0.79
C LYS A 75 2.58 -6.97 0.54
N ALA A 76 1.61 -6.44 1.28
CA ALA A 76 1.21 -5.04 1.15
C ALA A 76 2.30 -4.08 1.66
N VAL A 77 2.96 -4.42 2.77
CA VAL A 77 4.08 -3.66 3.33
C VAL A 77 5.28 -3.69 2.38
N LEU A 78 5.62 -4.85 1.84
CA LEU A 78 6.68 -5.00 0.86
C LEU A 78 6.38 -4.13 -0.37
N SER A 79 5.22 -4.31 -1.01
CA SER A 79 4.85 -3.54 -2.20
C SER A 79 4.84 -2.02 -1.94
N ALA A 80 4.39 -1.57 -0.77
CA ALA A 80 4.44 -0.16 -0.42
C ALA A 80 5.87 0.36 -0.24
N SER A 81 6.74 -0.45 0.37
CA SER A 81 8.13 -0.05 0.66
C SER A 81 9.01 -0.04 -0.60
N LEU A 82 8.75 -0.92 -1.57
CA LEU A 82 9.46 -0.95 -2.86
C LEU A 82 9.16 0.23 -3.78
N LEU A 83 8.24 1.12 -3.41
CA LEU A 83 8.07 2.42 -4.07
C LEU A 83 9.24 3.38 -3.78
N HIS A 84 9.95 3.16 -2.69
CA HIS A 84 11.01 4.03 -2.17
C HIS A 84 12.39 3.37 -2.16
N HIS A 85 12.47 2.08 -2.48
CA HIS A 85 13.72 1.35 -2.56
C HIS A 85 13.79 0.59 -3.88
N HIS A 86 14.99 0.53 -4.47
CA HIS A 86 15.23 -0.18 -5.73
C HIS A 86 15.90 -1.52 -5.46
N PRO A 87 15.12 -2.61 -5.29
CA PRO A 87 15.72 -3.90 -5.02
C PRO A 87 16.35 -4.47 -6.28
N GLN A 88 17.35 -5.32 -6.07
CA GLN A 88 17.99 -6.13 -7.08
C GLN A 88 17.88 -7.60 -6.72
N TRP A 89 17.99 -8.43 -7.75
CA TRP A 89 18.12 -9.87 -7.58
C TRP A 89 19.53 -10.28 -7.94
N ILE A 90 20.22 -10.91 -7.01
CA ILE A 90 21.60 -11.36 -7.18
C ILE A 90 21.67 -12.85 -6.86
N ASP A 91 22.29 -13.61 -7.75
CA ASP A 91 22.53 -15.04 -7.54
C ASP A 91 23.93 -15.21 -6.94
N VAL A 92 23.98 -15.53 -5.64
CA VAL A 92 25.25 -15.67 -4.90
C VAL A 92 25.83 -17.07 -5.14
N PRO A 93 27.10 -17.21 -5.58
CA PRO A 93 27.73 -18.51 -5.74
C PRO A 93 27.81 -19.27 -4.41
N PHE A 94 27.43 -20.55 -4.41
CA PHE A 94 27.52 -21.45 -3.27
C PHE A 94 27.89 -22.86 -3.72
N GLU A 95 29.16 -23.22 -3.52
CA GLU A 95 29.75 -24.49 -3.97
C GLU A 95 29.51 -24.72 -5.47
N THR A 96 28.66 -25.68 -5.85
CA THR A 96 28.29 -26.00 -7.23
C THR A 96 26.95 -25.40 -7.66
N SER A 97 26.33 -24.59 -6.80
CA SER A 97 25.00 -24.00 -6.97
C SER A 97 25.02 -22.48 -6.78
N THR A 98 23.86 -21.83 -6.90
CA THR A 98 23.67 -20.42 -6.55
C THR A 98 22.52 -20.25 -5.56
N ILE A 99 22.57 -19.17 -4.77
CA ILE A 99 21.53 -18.77 -3.83
C ILE A 99 20.88 -17.49 -4.37
N ARG A 100 19.60 -17.58 -4.76
CA ARG A 100 18.81 -16.42 -5.19
C ARG A 100 18.67 -15.48 -4.00
N THR A 101 19.07 -14.23 -4.18
CA THR A 101 19.07 -13.25 -3.08
C THR A 101 18.38 -11.97 -3.52
N PHE A 102 17.42 -11.52 -2.72
CA PHE A 102 16.78 -10.22 -2.84
C PHE A 102 17.60 -9.18 -2.09
N VAL A 103 18.02 -8.12 -2.74
CA VAL A 103 18.98 -7.14 -2.20
C VAL A 103 18.38 -5.76 -2.29
N ILE A 104 18.45 -4.99 -1.21
CA ILE A 104 17.99 -3.62 -1.14
C ILE A 104 19.16 -2.75 -0.71
N TYR A 105 19.47 -1.75 -1.50
CA TYR A 105 20.47 -0.75 -1.15
C TYR A 105 19.76 0.44 -0.51
N PRO A 106 20.27 0.95 0.63
CA PRO A 106 19.77 2.18 1.21
C PRO A 106 20.23 3.38 0.37
N ASP A 107 19.48 4.48 0.42
CA ASP A 107 19.82 5.73 -0.29
C ASP A 107 20.90 6.53 0.47
N LEU A 108 21.99 5.86 0.84
CA LEU A 108 23.14 6.42 1.54
C LEU A 108 24.40 6.26 0.68
N SER A 109 25.30 7.24 0.77
CA SER A 109 26.59 7.18 0.09
C SER A 109 27.68 6.57 0.98
N GLY A 110 28.70 5.97 0.35
CA GLY A 110 29.83 5.37 1.05
C GLY A 110 29.75 3.86 1.18
N ARG A 111 30.62 3.30 2.04
CA ARG A 111 30.67 1.86 2.33
C ARG A 111 29.80 1.54 3.53
N LEU A 112 28.88 0.60 3.38
CA LEU A 112 27.80 0.37 4.35
C LEU A 112 27.87 -1.03 4.95
N PRO A 113 27.36 -1.22 6.18
CA PRO A 113 27.23 -2.55 6.76
C PRO A 113 26.16 -3.37 6.01
N VAL A 114 26.28 -4.69 6.09
CA VAL A 114 25.35 -5.64 5.45
C VAL A 114 24.43 -6.26 6.49
N ALA A 115 23.13 -6.29 6.22
CA ALA A 115 22.17 -7.03 7.02
C ALA A 115 21.59 -8.21 6.24
N VAL A 116 21.77 -9.43 6.74
CA VAL A 116 21.15 -10.64 6.19
C VAL A 116 19.90 -10.95 6.99
N VAL A 117 18.74 -10.93 6.35
CA VAL A 117 17.45 -11.23 6.99
C VAL A 117 16.97 -12.60 6.53
N THR A 118 16.75 -13.51 7.48
CA THR A 118 16.31 -14.88 7.20
C THR A 118 15.11 -15.28 8.07
N ASP A 119 14.17 -15.99 7.46
CA ASP A 119 13.09 -16.68 8.16
C ASP A 119 13.34 -18.19 8.02
N GLN A 120 13.56 -18.89 9.15
CA GLN A 120 13.87 -20.32 9.15
C GLN A 120 12.71 -21.20 8.66
N SER A 121 11.47 -20.68 8.68
CA SER A 121 10.28 -21.39 8.24
C SER A 121 9.97 -21.16 6.76
N GLN A 122 10.23 -19.96 6.25
CA GLN A 122 9.89 -19.54 4.90
C GLN A 122 10.97 -18.62 4.31
N PRO A 123 12.06 -19.20 3.75
CA PRO A 123 13.12 -18.43 3.12
C PRO A 123 12.61 -17.50 2.02
N MET A 124 13.13 -16.28 1.97
CA MET A 124 12.83 -15.26 0.95
C MET A 124 11.34 -14.98 0.69
N SER A 125 10.49 -15.24 1.67
CA SER A 125 9.05 -14.96 1.61
C SER A 125 8.75 -13.47 1.39
N ASP A 126 7.53 -13.14 0.98
CA ASP A 126 7.05 -11.75 0.96
C ASP A 126 7.22 -11.10 2.34
N TRP A 127 7.08 -11.90 3.41
CA TRP A 127 7.27 -11.48 4.79
C TRP A 127 8.73 -11.14 5.07
N ALA A 128 9.68 -12.04 4.80
CA ALA A 128 11.10 -11.79 5.03
C ALA A 128 11.61 -10.59 4.22
N ARG A 129 11.09 -10.41 3.00
CA ARG A 129 11.39 -9.24 2.16
C ARG A 129 10.79 -7.95 2.72
N ALA A 130 9.57 -7.97 3.26
CA ALA A 130 8.95 -6.83 3.93
C ALA A 130 9.69 -6.42 5.21
N VAL A 131 10.25 -7.39 5.94
CA VAL A 131 11.12 -7.11 7.08
C VAL A 131 12.44 -6.49 6.60
N GLY A 132 12.99 -7.01 5.49
CA GLY A 132 14.17 -6.43 4.85
C GLY A 132 13.99 -4.94 4.47
N THR A 133 12.79 -4.53 4.04
CA THR A 133 12.52 -3.12 3.76
C THR A 133 12.44 -2.23 5.01
N GLN A 134 12.32 -2.80 6.20
CA GLN A 134 12.44 -2.03 7.45
C GLN A 134 13.90 -1.91 7.87
N VAL A 135 14.69 -2.98 7.70
CA VAL A 135 16.12 -2.99 8.03
C VAL A 135 16.94 -2.06 7.13
N VAL A 136 16.57 -1.92 5.85
CA VAL A 136 17.25 -0.98 4.94
C VAL A 136 17.11 0.48 5.40
N ASN A 137 16.01 0.84 6.08
CA ASN A 137 15.82 2.19 6.62
C ASN A 137 16.78 2.51 7.77
N GLU A 138 17.35 1.48 8.40
CA GLU A 138 18.41 1.63 9.41
C GLU A 138 19.80 1.80 8.78
N GLY A 139 19.91 1.96 7.45
CA GLY A 139 21.17 2.26 6.78
C GLY A 139 22.05 1.06 6.42
N PHE A 140 21.45 -0.13 6.31
CA PHE A 140 22.14 -1.36 5.93
C PHE A 140 21.89 -1.73 4.47
N ILE A 141 22.92 -2.25 3.78
CA ILE A 141 22.70 -3.06 2.58
C ILE A 141 21.97 -4.31 3.02
N THR A 142 20.69 -4.40 2.71
CA THR A 142 19.83 -5.45 3.24
C THR A 142 19.66 -6.55 2.22
N VAL A 143 19.92 -7.79 2.64
CA VAL A 143 19.85 -8.96 1.77
C VAL A 143 18.95 -10.02 2.38
N VAL A 144 18.06 -10.58 1.56
CA VAL A 144 17.07 -11.58 1.95
C VAL A 144 17.26 -12.79 1.03
N PRO A 145 18.02 -13.80 1.46
CA PRO A 145 18.36 -14.94 0.61
C PRO A 145 17.38 -16.11 0.71
N ASP A 146 17.26 -16.85 -0.40
CA ASP A 146 16.58 -18.14 -0.45
C ASP A 146 17.49 -19.28 0.01
N VAL A 147 17.75 -19.32 1.32
CA VAL A 147 18.71 -20.27 1.93
C VAL A 147 18.16 -21.68 2.13
N GLY A 148 16.88 -21.93 1.86
CA GLY A 148 16.25 -23.22 2.11
C GLY A 148 16.33 -23.65 3.59
N THR A 149 16.08 -24.93 3.86
CA THR A 149 16.22 -25.52 5.22
C THR A 149 17.49 -26.37 5.39
N ASN A 150 18.12 -26.78 4.28
CA ASN A 150 19.33 -27.60 4.30
C ASN A 150 20.58 -26.72 4.31
N GLU A 151 21.51 -26.99 5.23
CA GLU A 151 22.73 -26.19 5.41
C GLU A 151 22.45 -24.68 5.62
N PHE A 152 21.31 -24.36 6.26
CA PHE A 152 20.82 -22.99 6.46
C PHE A 152 21.91 -22.03 6.94
N GLU A 153 22.60 -22.37 8.03
CA GLU A 153 23.67 -21.53 8.60
C GLU A 153 24.83 -21.31 7.64
N LYS A 154 25.25 -22.36 6.92
CA LYS A 154 26.36 -22.30 5.98
C LYS A 154 26.00 -21.46 4.75
N ARG A 155 24.76 -21.56 4.28
CA ARG A 155 24.21 -20.77 3.16
C ARG A 155 24.01 -19.31 3.54
N ALA A 156 23.42 -19.04 4.71
CA ALA A 156 23.24 -17.69 5.23
C ALA A 156 24.61 -17.00 5.44
N LYS A 157 25.59 -17.73 6.00
CA LYS A 157 26.97 -17.26 6.12
C LYS A 157 27.62 -16.96 4.77
N ALA A 158 27.46 -17.84 3.78
CA ALA A 158 28.03 -17.62 2.45
C ALA A 158 27.46 -16.35 1.78
N VAL A 159 26.15 -16.11 1.92
CA VAL A 159 25.52 -14.86 1.44
C VAL A 159 26.08 -13.65 2.19
N ARG A 160 26.15 -13.72 3.52
CA ARG A 160 26.71 -12.65 4.35
C ARG A 160 28.13 -12.28 3.92
N ASP A 161 29.01 -13.27 3.83
CA ASP A 161 30.42 -13.08 3.48
C ASP A 161 30.58 -12.55 2.05
N TYR A 162 29.74 -13.02 1.12
CA TYR A 162 29.70 -12.51 -0.24
C TYR A 162 29.36 -11.02 -0.27
N PHE A 163 28.33 -10.57 0.45
CA PHE A 163 27.92 -9.18 0.45
C PHE A 163 28.86 -8.28 1.27
N ALA A 164 29.38 -8.77 2.39
CA ALA A 164 30.34 -8.05 3.23
C ALA A 164 31.69 -7.81 2.53
N SER A 165 32.05 -8.66 1.55
CA SER A 165 33.26 -8.50 0.74
C SER A 165 33.08 -7.61 -0.50
N GLN A 166 31.85 -7.15 -0.80
CA GLN A 166 31.61 -6.29 -1.96
C GLN A 166 32.24 -4.90 -1.77
N PRO A 167 32.66 -4.22 -2.86
CA PRO A 167 33.26 -2.88 -2.77
C PRO A 167 32.41 -1.80 -2.08
N GLY A 168 31.09 -1.97 -2.12
CA GLY A 168 30.11 -1.10 -1.45
C GLY A 168 29.89 -1.40 0.03
N SER A 169 30.47 -2.50 0.56
CA SER A 169 30.39 -2.82 1.98
C SER A 169 31.59 -2.29 2.76
N ASN A 170 31.40 -1.97 4.04
CA ASN A 170 32.47 -1.65 4.97
C ASN A 170 33.04 -2.89 5.68
N GLY A 171 32.52 -4.09 5.38
CA GLY A 171 32.92 -5.37 5.96
C GLY A 171 32.20 -5.75 7.25
N ASP A 172 31.47 -4.82 7.88
CA ASP A 172 30.66 -5.12 9.05
C ASP A 172 29.31 -5.72 8.61
N SER A 173 28.81 -6.68 9.36
CA SER A 173 27.57 -7.37 9.02
C SER A 173 26.75 -7.79 10.23
N VAL A 174 25.46 -7.99 9.98
CA VAL A 174 24.51 -8.55 10.95
C VAL A 174 23.67 -9.61 10.26
N ALA A 175 23.43 -10.72 10.94
CA ALA A 175 22.45 -11.73 10.53
C ALA A 175 21.27 -11.69 11.51
N ILE A 176 20.07 -11.50 10.96
CA ILE A 176 18.81 -11.44 11.69
C ILE A 176 18.01 -12.67 11.26
N SER A 177 17.91 -13.62 12.16
CA SER A 177 17.27 -14.92 11.93
C SER A 177 16.01 -15.02 12.78
N PHE A 178 14.87 -15.22 12.12
CA PHE A 178 13.59 -15.44 12.78
C PHE A 178 13.36 -16.93 12.97
N ASN A 179 13.38 -17.37 14.24
CA ASN A 179 13.09 -18.74 14.61
C ASN A 179 11.72 -18.81 15.30
N TRP A 180 10.67 -18.95 14.49
CA TRP A 180 9.31 -19.03 14.99
C TRP A 180 9.03 -20.28 15.84
N ARG A 181 9.84 -21.33 15.72
CA ARG A 181 9.65 -22.55 16.52
C ARG A 181 10.10 -22.34 17.95
N GLU A 182 11.29 -21.78 18.12
CA GLU A 182 11.87 -21.48 19.43
C GLU A 182 11.32 -20.18 20.03
N GLY A 183 10.75 -19.31 19.19
CA GLY A 183 10.08 -18.10 19.62
C GLY A 183 11.05 -16.96 19.90
N ASP A 184 12.17 -16.90 19.18
CA ASP A 184 13.18 -15.86 19.31
C ASP A 184 13.59 -15.26 17.95
N ILE A 185 14.10 -14.04 18.02
CA ILE A 185 14.81 -13.34 16.96
C ILE A 185 16.28 -13.36 17.34
N GLU A 186 17.07 -14.14 16.61
CA GLU A 186 18.52 -14.18 16.79
C GLU A 186 19.15 -13.09 15.93
N THR A 187 19.91 -12.20 16.56
CA THR A 187 20.68 -11.14 15.89
C THR A 187 22.18 -11.36 16.14
N ALA A 188 22.85 -11.94 15.15
CA ALA A 188 24.29 -12.17 15.18
C ALA A 188 25.04 -11.00 14.53
N ILE A 189 25.75 -10.24 15.36
CA ILE A 189 26.57 -9.09 14.98
C ILE A 189 27.99 -9.55 14.73
N ASP A 190 28.52 -9.21 13.56
CA ASP A 190 29.85 -9.57 13.09
C ASP A 190 30.56 -8.32 12.55
N THR A 191 31.42 -7.73 13.37
CA THR A 191 32.20 -6.53 13.03
C THR A 191 33.68 -6.82 13.21
N ARG A 192 34.54 -5.93 12.71
CA ARG A 192 36.00 -6.03 12.90
C ARG A 192 36.46 -6.12 14.37
N THR A 193 35.65 -5.69 15.33
CA THR A 193 36.02 -5.62 16.76
C THR A 193 35.15 -6.47 17.68
N GLN A 194 34.07 -7.05 17.16
CA GLN A 194 33.07 -7.72 17.98
C GLN A 194 32.32 -8.78 17.18
N HIS A 195 32.26 -9.98 17.75
CA HIS A 195 31.29 -11.01 17.39
C HIS A 195 30.35 -11.21 18.58
N ARG A 196 29.07 -10.90 18.42
CA ARG A 196 28.06 -11.05 19.49
C ARG A 196 26.76 -11.56 18.92
N VAL A 197 26.18 -12.57 19.55
CA VAL A 197 24.81 -13.01 19.27
C VAL A 197 23.90 -12.47 20.37
N VAL A 198 22.77 -11.88 19.96
CA VAL A 198 21.71 -11.39 20.85
C VAL A 198 20.42 -12.08 20.49
N HIS A 199 19.76 -12.65 21.49
CA HIS A 199 18.44 -13.26 21.31
C HIS A 199 17.39 -12.31 21.88
N PHE A 200 16.35 -12.05 21.12
CA PHE A 200 15.15 -11.37 21.58
C PHE A 200 14.00 -12.35 21.57
N ASP A 201 13.38 -12.61 22.72
CA ASP A 201 12.12 -13.35 22.77
C ASP A 201 11.08 -12.64 21.89
N VAL A 202 10.36 -13.38 21.04
CA VAL A 202 9.30 -12.88 20.16
C VAL A 202 8.13 -12.41 21.03
N THR A 203 8.27 -11.16 21.48
CA THR A 203 7.35 -10.40 22.30
C THR A 203 6.89 -9.17 21.52
N GLU A 204 5.90 -8.44 22.04
CA GLU A 204 5.40 -7.22 21.41
C GLU A 204 6.51 -6.21 21.06
N HIS A 205 7.59 -6.12 21.86
CA HIS A 205 8.64 -5.11 21.66
C HIS A 205 9.90 -5.66 20.99
N ALA A 206 9.94 -6.96 20.69
CA ALA A 206 11.15 -7.64 20.23
C ALA A 206 11.75 -6.98 18.99
N TRP A 207 10.90 -6.67 18.02
CA TRP A 207 11.35 -6.09 16.76
C TRP A 207 11.82 -4.63 16.89
N HIS A 208 11.13 -3.82 17.70
CA HIS A 208 11.62 -2.47 18.03
C HIS A 208 12.98 -2.51 18.72
N ASN A 209 13.21 -3.47 19.61
CA ASN A 209 14.51 -3.65 20.26
C ASN A 209 15.59 -4.11 19.27
N THR A 210 15.24 -4.97 18.31
CA THR A 210 16.12 -5.35 17.20
C THR A 210 16.48 -4.13 16.35
N LEU A 211 15.51 -3.35 15.89
CA LEU A 211 15.77 -2.13 15.11
C LEU A 211 16.62 -1.12 15.90
N ALA A 212 16.33 -0.91 17.19
CA ALA A 212 17.14 -0.04 18.04
C ALA A 212 18.59 -0.54 18.20
N LEU A 213 18.81 -1.86 18.24
CA LEU A 213 20.15 -2.44 18.23
C LEU A 213 20.86 -2.17 16.91
N LEU A 214 20.16 -2.28 15.78
CA LEU A 214 20.71 -2.02 14.44
C LEU A 214 21.03 -0.54 14.23
N ALA A 215 20.15 0.37 14.65
CA ALA A 215 20.36 1.81 14.58
C ALA A 215 21.64 2.27 15.31
N ASN A 216 21.98 1.61 16.42
CA ASN A 216 23.23 1.87 17.16
C ASN A 216 24.49 1.34 16.44
N MET A 217 24.32 0.47 15.45
CA MET A 217 25.42 -0.11 14.66
C MET A 217 25.57 0.54 13.28
N ALA A 218 24.50 1.13 12.77
CA ALA A 218 24.49 1.83 11.49
C ALA A 218 25.53 2.95 11.49
N PRO A 219 26.21 3.21 10.35
CA PRO A 219 27.05 4.38 10.25
C PRO A 219 26.19 5.61 10.49
N ALA A 220 26.53 6.41 11.51
CA ALA A 220 25.95 7.73 11.67
C ALA A 220 26.09 8.47 10.32
N ALA A 221 24.99 9.06 9.82
CA ALA A 221 25.06 9.97 8.69
C ALA A 221 26.23 10.93 8.95
N ALA A 222 27.21 10.95 8.03
CA ALA A 222 28.56 11.43 8.29
C ALA A 222 28.58 12.70 9.18
N PRO A 223 29.16 12.62 10.40
CA PRO A 223 29.40 13.81 11.20
C PRO A 223 30.44 14.67 10.49
N GLN A 224 30.20 15.98 10.41
CA GLN A 224 31.29 16.95 10.27
C GLN A 224 32.31 16.66 11.38
N ALA A 225 33.58 16.51 11.01
CA ALA A 225 34.64 16.09 11.91
C ALA A 225 34.76 17.03 13.12
N ASP A 226 34.59 16.50 14.33
CA ASP A 226 34.86 17.23 15.56
C ASP A 226 36.32 17.03 15.99
N ALA A 227 37.06 18.14 15.97
CA ALA A 227 38.22 18.32 16.83
C ALA A 227 37.74 18.39 18.29
N ALA A 228 38.42 17.66 19.17
CA ALA A 228 38.13 17.56 20.60
C ALA A 228 37.93 18.94 21.26
N GLY A 229 36.78 19.14 21.93
CA GLY A 229 36.60 20.26 22.86
C GLY A 229 35.19 20.84 23.09
N THR A 230 34.11 20.29 22.52
CA THR A 230 32.77 20.93 22.57
C THR A 230 31.73 20.18 23.42
N PRO A 231 30.79 20.88 24.08
CA PRO A 231 29.81 20.27 24.99
C PRO A 231 28.83 19.34 24.26
N ARG A 232 28.43 18.24 24.91
CA ARG A 232 27.39 17.30 24.42
C ARG A 232 26.11 18.07 24.03
N PRO A 233 25.53 17.91 22.83
CA PRO A 233 24.75 18.99 22.19
C PRO A 233 23.25 18.95 22.54
N LYS A 234 22.55 20.02 22.12
CA LYS A 234 21.10 20.27 22.24
C LYS A 234 20.17 19.21 21.60
N ASP A 235 20.72 18.18 20.97
CA ASP A 235 20.02 17.27 20.07
C ASP A 235 19.28 16.15 20.82
N ASP A 236 19.80 15.66 21.96
CA ASP A 236 19.10 14.65 22.79
C ASP A 236 17.80 15.20 23.41
N ALA A 237 17.82 16.47 23.82
CA ALA A 237 16.65 17.16 24.34
C ALA A 237 15.61 17.42 23.24
N ALA A 238 16.07 17.74 22.03
CA ALA A 238 15.21 17.92 20.86
C ALA A 238 14.54 16.61 20.43
N LEU A 239 15.28 15.50 20.41
CA LEU A 239 14.76 14.16 20.13
C LEU A 239 13.74 13.70 21.18
N THR A 240 14.03 13.93 22.47
CA THR A 240 13.10 13.60 23.56
C THR A 240 11.80 14.43 23.46
N ALA A 241 11.92 15.72 23.13
CA ALA A 241 10.76 16.59 22.93
C ALA A 241 9.92 16.17 21.71
N SER A 242 10.57 15.80 20.61
CA SER A 242 9.94 15.26 19.40
C SER A 242 9.13 13.99 19.72
N ALA A 243 9.74 13.01 20.40
CA ALA A 243 9.06 11.78 20.81
C ALA A 243 7.86 12.03 21.75
N ALA A 244 7.96 13.03 22.64
CA ALA A 244 6.86 13.41 23.51
C ALA A 244 5.69 14.05 22.74
N ARG A 245 5.97 14.93 21.77
CA ARG A 245 4.96 15.51 20.88
C ARG A 245 4.25 14.43 20.07
N GLU A 246 5.01 13.50 19.51
CA GLU A 246 4.47 12.41 18.70
C GLU A 246 3.55 11.50 19.52
N ARG A 247 3.97 11.08 20.73
CA ARG A 247 3.09 10.30 21.62
C ARG A 247 1.82 11.05 22.00
N ALA A 248 1.93 12.33 22.32
CA ALA A 248 0.76 13.16 22.64
C ALA A 248 -0.21 13.26 21.46
N ALA A 249 0.33 13.44 20.24
CA ALA A 249 -0.45 13.48 19.02
C ALA A 249 -1.14 12.13 18.73
N GLN A 250 -0.45 11.00 18.89
CA GLN A 250 -1.05 9.67 18.73
C GLN A 250 -2.19 9.43 19.72
N GLN A 251 -2.02 9.84 20.98
CA GLN A 251 -3.08 9.77 21.99
C GLN A 251 -4.28 10.64 21.65
N GLU A 252 -4.06 11.80 21.02
CA GLU A 252 -5.13 12.68 20.59
C GLU A 252 -5.87 12.11 19.36
N ILE A 253 -5.14 11.58 18.37
CA ILE A 253 -5.74 10.87 17.23
C ILE A 253 -6.62 9.72 17.71
N ALA A 254 -6.16 8.93 18.67
CA ALA A 254 -6.92 7.79 19.21
C ALA A 254 -8.26 8.19 19.86
N LYS A 255 -8.42 9.45 20.30
CA LYS A 255 -9.65 9.97 20.91
C LYS A 255 -10.60 10.60 19.88
N ARG A 256 -10.10 10.93 18.69
CA ARG A 256 -10.82 11.67 17.67
C ARG A 256 -11.38 10.73 16.61
N ASP A 257 -12.69 10.79 16.39
CA ASP A 257 -13.37 10.01 15.36
C ASP A 257 -13.35 10.71 13.99
N ASP A 258 -12.88 11.95 13.92
CA ASP A 258 -12.88 12.78 12.73
C ASP A 258 -11.55 12.79 11.96
N ILE A 259 -10.52 12.13 12.50
CA ILE A 259 -9.22 11.92 11.87
C ILE A 259 -9.24 10.62 11.05
N PRO A 260 -8.68 10.58 9.83
CA PRO A 260 -8.53 9.35 9.07
C PRO A 260 -7.66 8.34 9.83
N PRO A 261 -8.02 7.05 9.82
CA PRO A 261 -7.18 6.03 10.45
C PRO A 261 -5.83 5.90 9.74
N SER A 262 -4.80 5.47 10.45
CA SER A 262 -3.58 4.94 9.84
C SER A 262 -3.86 3.65 9.06
N SER A 263 -2.95 3.25 8.17
CA SER A 263 -3.02 1.97 7.44
C SER A 263 -3.07 0.76 8.39
N LEU A 264 -2.45 0.87 9.57
CA LEU A 264 -2.33 -0.20 10.56
C LEU A 264 -3.49 -0.21 11.58
N SER A 265 -4.30 0.85 11.66
CA SER A 265 -5.37 1.00 12.67
C SER A 265 -6.74 0.44 12.24
N GLY A 266 -6.74 -0.53 11.33
CA GLY A 266 -7.96 -1.22 10.89
C GLY A 266 -8.92 -0.35 10.06
N PRO A 267 -8.48 0.32 8.99
CA PRO A 267 -9.32 1.21 8.19
C PRO A 267 -10.56 0.53 7.59
N GLY A 268 -10.47 -0.77 7.24
CA GLY A 268 -11.62 -1.52 6.73
C GLY A 268 -12.78 -1.56 7.73
N LYS A 269 -12.49 -1.72 9.03
CA LYS A 269 -13.51 -1.69 10.08
C LYS A 269 -14.16 -0.31 10.18
N VAL A 270 -13.38 0.76 10.09
CA VAL A 270 -13.89 2.14 10.10
C VAL A 270 -14.84 2.38 8.93
N ALA A 271 -14.44 1.97 7.73
CA ALA A 271 -15.26 2.11 6.53
C ALA A 271 -16.55 1.26 6.60
N ASP A 272 -16.44 0.01 7.03
CA ASP A 272 -17.56 -0.95 7.04
C ASP A 272 -18.58 -0.64 8.15
N GLN A 273 -18.14 -0.06 9.27
CA GLN A 273 -19.01 0.33 10.38
C GLN A 273 -19.55 1.77 10.27
N SER A 274 -19.17 2.49 9.21
CA SER A 274 -19.61 3.87 9.04
C SER A 274 -21.13 3.97 8.85
N PRO A 275 -21.81 4.92 9.54
CA PRO A 275 -23.23 5.20 9.32
C PRO A 275 -23.52 5.92 7.98
N ARG A 276 -22.50 6.46 7.29
CA ARG A 276 -22.67 7.14 5.99
C ARG A 276 -22.81 6.16 4.82
N HIS A 277 -22.54 4.87 5.05
CA HIS A 277 -22.75 3.74 4.12
C HIS A 277 -22.40 4.09 2.65
N GLY A 278 -21.11 4.33 2.39
CA GLY A 278 -20.63 4.55 1.04
C GLY A 278 -20.97 3.39 0.09
N LYS A 279 -21.04 3.69 -1.22
CA LYS A 279 -21.43 2.73 -2.25
C LYS A 279 -20.56 2.86 -3.49
N TRP A 280 -20.28 1.72 -4.13
CA TRP A 280 -19.69 1.69 -5.46
C TRP A 280 -20.75 1.98 -6.51
N ILE A 281 -20.47 2.93 -7.40
CA ILE A 281 -21.28 3.31 -8.55
C ILE A 281 -20.39 3.26 -9.80
N ASP A 282 -20.90 2.67 -10.87
CA ASP A 282 -20.24 2.70 -12.17
C ASP A 282 -20.75 3.90 -12.98
N ILE A 283 -19.86 4.83 -13.29
CA ILE A 283 -20.15 6.08 -14.00
C ILE A 283 -19.67 5.93 -15.44
N PRO A 284 -20.53 6.11 -16.45
CA PRO A 284 -20.10 6.06 -17.85
C PRO A 284 -19.14 7.23 -18.14
N ALA A 285 -17.98 6.91 -18.71
CA ALA A 285 -16.99 7.88 -19.15
C ALA A 285 -16.53 7.55 -20.58
N THR A 286 -15.99 8.54 -21.28
CA THR A 286 -15.39 8.36 -22.60
C THR A 286 -13.95 8.86 -22.55
N LEU A 287 -13.02 7.96 -22.85
CA LEU A 287 -11.58 8.20 -22.89
C LEU A 287 -11.10 8.20 -24.34
N SER A 288 -9.82 8.54 -24.54
CA SER A 288 -9.16 8.45 -25.84
C SER A 288 -9.22 7.05 -26.45
N THR A 289 -9.28 6.01 -25.61
CA THR A 289 -9.36 4.60 -26.00
C THR A 289 -10.78 4.08 -26.18
N GLY A 290 -11.80 4.90 -25.94
CA GLY A 290 -13.22 4.55 -26.06
C GLY A 290 -14.01 4.64 -24.75
N PRO A 291 -15.26 4.11 -24.73
CA PRO A 291 -16.10 4.15 -23.55
C PRO A 291 -15.58 3.22 -22.43
N VAL A 292 -15.69 3.68 -21.19
CA VAL A 292 -15.37 2.90 -19.99
C VAL A 292 -16.44 3.11 -18.92
N MET A 293 -16.73 2.07 -18.15
CA MET A 293 -17.51 2.18 -16.93
C MET A 293 -16.54 2.46 -15.77
N MET A 294 -16.48 3.72 -15.33
CA MET A 294 -15.59 4.15 -14.25
C MET A 294 -16.21 3.78 -12.90
N ARG A 295 -15.62 2.79 -12.22
CA ARG A 295 -16.02 2.42 -10.87
C ARG A 295 -15.64 3.52 -9.90
N THR A 296 -16.59 3.96 -9.08
CA THR A 296 -16.42 5.14 -8.22
C THR A 296 -17.05 4.87 -6.86
N TRP A 297 -16.31 5.10 -5.79
CA TRP A 297 -16.86 5.07 -4.44
C TRP A 297 -17.50 6.42 -4.13
N VAL A 298 -18.77 6.41 -3.73
CA VAL A 298 -19.54 7.62 -3.42
C VAL A 298 -20.02 7.55 -1.99
N VAL A 299 -19.74 8.60 -1.22
CA VAL A 299 -20.19 8.75 0.17
C VAL A 299 -20.89 10.08 0.31
N GLU A 300 -22.09 10.10 0.89
CA GLU A 300 -22.80 11.33 1.20
C GLU A 300 -22.70 11.61 2.71
N PRO A 301 -22.67 12.90 3.13
CA PRO A 301 -22.69 13.24 4.54
C PRO A 301 -24.04 12.84 5.14
N LEU A 302 -24.14 12.71 6.47
CA LEU A 302 -25.46 12.54 7.10
C LEU A 302 -26.31 13.83 6.99
N GLY A 303 -27.59 13.72 7.32
CA GLY A 303 -28.54 14.83 7.28
C GLY A 303 -29.09 15.12 5.88
N THR A 304 -29.72 16.30 5.72
CA THR A 304 -30.44 16.69 4.50
C THR A 304 -29.90 17.94 3.83
N ASP A 305 -28.95 18.64 4.46
CA ASP A 305 -28.40 19.88 3.93
C ASP A 305 -27.68 19.68 2.60
N ARG A 306 -27.65 20.73 1.79
CA ARG A 306 -26.82 20.73 0.59
C ARG A 306 -25.35 20.76 0.97
N ALA A 307 -24.52 20.06 0.21
CA ALA A 307 -23.12 19.85 0.51
C ALA A 307 -22.24 20.08 -0.72
N GLY A 308 -21.03 20.59 -0.48
CA GLY A 308 -19.98 20.65 -1.49
C GLY A 308 -19.48 19.25 -1.85
N VAL A 309 -19.01 19.09 -3.09
CA VAL A 309 -18.47 17.82 -3.59
C VAL A 309 -16.94 17.82 -3.47
N VAL A 310 -16.34 16.79 -2.90
CA VAL A 310 -14.89 16.59 -2.86
C VAL A 310 -14.55 15.35 -3.69
N VAL A 311 -13.78 15.55 -4.76
CA VAL A 311 -13.17 14.45 -5.51
C VAL A 311 -11.93 13.99 -4.74
N VAL A 312 -11.82 12.68 -4.47
CA VAL A 312 -10.68 12.11 -3.73
C VAL A 312 -9.85 11.24 -4.66
N ILE A 313 -8.56 11.52 -4.76
CA ILE A 313 -7.60 10.80 -5.60
C ILE A 313 -6.69 9.92 -4.74
N HIS A 314 -6.57 8.64 -5.13
CA HIS A 314 -5.75 7.65 -4.44
C HIS A 314 -4.23 7.95 -4.51
N PRO A 315 -3.42 7.41 -3.57
CA PRO A 315 -1.96 7.43 -3.67
C PRO A 315 -1.43 6.49 -4.77
N GLY A 316 -0.14 6.58 -5.10
CA GLY A 316 0.55 5.51 -5.81
C GLY A 316 0.64 4.28 -4.91
N PRO A 317 0.47 3.04 -5.41
CA PRO A 317 0.37 2.62 -6.82
C PRO A 317 -1.03 2.71 -7.44
N GLY A 318 -2.06 3.03 -6.66
CA GLY A 318 -3.46 2.86 -7.02
C GLY A 318 -4.35 2.94 -5.78
N MET A 319 -5.64 2.65 -5.91
CA MET A 319 -6.43 2.31 -4.72
C MET A 319 -5.90 1.00 -4.12
N ASP A 320 -5.82 0.94 -2.78
CA ASP A 320 -5.39 -0.27 -2.08
C ASP A 320 -6.26 -1.47 -2.51
N ILE A 321 -5.64 -2.54 -2.97
CA ILE A 321 -6.35 -3.76 -3.38
C ILE A 321 -6.79 -4.61 -2.17
N GLY A 322 -6.28 -4.31 -0.98
CA GLY A 322 -6.55 -5.03 0.25
C GLY A 322 -6.09 -6.50 0.19
N GLY A 323 -6.75 -7.36 0.96
CA GLY A 323 -6.59 -8.82 0.84
C GLY A 323 -7.20 -9.38 -0.46
N THR A 324 -7.75 -10.60 -0.43
CA THR A 324 -8.45 -11.14 -1.61
C THR A 324 -9.52 -10.16 -2.08
N PRO A 325 -9.52 -9.73 -3.35
CA PRO A 325 -10.52 -8.78 -3.82
C PRO A 325 -11.93 -9.37 -3.66
N LYS A 326 -12.74 -8.71 -2.85
CA LYS A 326 -14.15 -9.08 -2.65
C LYS A 326 -15.02 -8.01 -3.27
N LYS A 327 -16.07 -8.43 -3.97
CA LYS A 327 -17.08 -7.51 -4.50
C LYS A 327 -17.68 -6.70 -3.34
N GLY A 328 -17.45 -5.38 -3.34
CA GLY A 328 -17.86 -4.47 -2.28
C GLY A 328 -16.81 -4.17 -1.19
N GLY A 329 -15.65 -4.84 -1.18
CA GLY A 329 -14.51 -4.57 -0.31
C GLY A 329 -13.29 -4.03 -1.07
N GLY A 330 -12.19 -3.76 -0.36
CA GLY A 330 -10.96 -3.17 -0.91
C GLY A 330 -10.94 -1.64 -0.78
N ALA A 331 -9.80 -1.05 -1.11
CA ALA A 331 -9.51 0.38 -0.94
C ALA A 331 -9.76 0.85 0.50
N ASP A 332 -9.47 0.01 1.50
CA ASP A 332 -9.95 0.16 2.87
C ASP A 332 -9.56 1.50 3.48
N TRP A 333 -8.28 1.86 3.38
CA TRP A 333 -7.79 3.17 3.85
C TRP A 333 -8.46 4.33 3.14
N MET A 334 -8.62 4.23 1.82
CA MET A 334 -9.24 5.27 1.00
C MET A 334 -10.74 5.42 1.29
N ARG A 335 -11.46 4.31 1.53
CA ARG A 335 -12.88 4.32 1.93
C ARG A 335 -13.05 4.92 3.33
N ALA A 336 -12.16 4.59 4.26
CA ALA A 336 -12.17 5.19 5.60
C ALA A 336 -11.85 6.70 5.54
N LEU A 337 -10.92 7.10 4.69
CA LEU A 337 -10.61 8.52 4.46
C LEU A 337 -11.80 9.25 3.84
N ALA A 338 -12.43 8.68 2.81
CA ALA A 338 -13.65 9.23 2.20
C ALA A 338 -14.77 9.36 3.23
N ASP A 339 -14.90 8.39 4.14
CA ASP A 339 -15.83 8.47 5.26
C ASP A 339 -15.56 9.69 6.16
N LYS A 340 -14.29 9.97 6.49
CA LYS A 340 -13.93 11.13 7.32
C LYS A 340 -14.12 12.46 6.60
N VAL A 341 -13.92 12.52 5.29
CA VAL A 341 -14.28 13.72 4.51
C VAL A 341 -15.80 13.91 4.51
N ALA A 342 -16.58 12.83 4.36
CA ALA A 342 -18.04 12.92 4.40
C ALA A 342 -18.58 13.25 5.80
N LEU A 343 -17.92 12.82 6.87
CA LEU A 343 -18.23 13.24 8.24
C LEU A 343 -18.13 14.77 8.41
N GLN A 344 -17.26 15.43 7.63
CA GLN A 344 -17.08 16.89 7.67
C GLN A 344 -18.15 17.67 6.89
N GLY A 345 -19.16 16.98 6.35
CA GLY A 345 -20.30 17.60 5.67
C GLY A 345 -20.18 17.66 4.15
N PHE A 346 -19.24 16.93 3.54
CA PHE A 346 -19.02 16.92 2.10
C PHE A 346 -19.57 15.66 1.42
N ILE A 347 -20.02 15.79 0.18
CA ILE A 347 -20.24 14.64 -0.70
C ILE A 347 -18.88 14.23 -1.26
N VAL A 348 -18.53 12.96 -1.14
CA VAL A 348 -17.25 12.43 -1.63
C VAL A 348 -17.48 11.59 -2.87
N VAL A 349 -16.70 11.85 -3.91
CA VAL A 349 -16.61 11.01 -5.10
C VAL A 349 -15.16 10.57 -5.31
N MET A 350 -14.92 9.27 -5.24
CA MET A 350 -13.57 8.70 -5.30
C MET A 350 -13.48 7.73 -6.48
N PRO A 351 -13.06 8.22 -7.66
CA PRO A 351 -12.99 7.38 -8.85
C PRO A 351 -11.80 6.42 -8.81
N ASP A 352 -12.04 5.20 -9.30
CA ASP A 352 -10.97 4.29 -9.68
C ASP A 352 -10.38 4.72 -11.03
N LEU A 353 -9.17 5.29 -11.01
CA LEU A 353 -8.48 5.69 -12.23
C LEU A 353 -8.01 4.50 -13.08
N ALA A 354 -8.00 3.28 -12.53
CA ALA A 354 -7.64 2.03 -13.20
C ALA A 354 -8.85 1.29 -13.79
N SER A 355 -10.05 1.87 -13.74
CA SER A 355 -11.25 1.22 -14.27
C SER A 355 -11.08 0.83 -15.74
N GLY A 356 -11.41 -0.43 -16.05
CA GLY A 356 -11.25 -1.03 -17.38
C GLY A 356 -9.84 -1.51 -17.73
N MET A 357 -8.85 -1.37 -16.82
CA MET A 357 -7.45 -1.74 -17.11
C MET A 357 -7.05 -3.10 -16.54
N GLY A 358 -7.82 -3.64 -15.61
CA GLY A 358 -7.50 -4.92 -14.98
C GLY A 358 -7.85 -6.12 -15.85
N PRO A 359 -7.48 -7.34 -15.42
CA PRO A 359 -7.80 -8.58 -16.12
C PRO A 359 -9.28 -8.65 -16.53
N GLY A 360 -9.54 -8.97 -17.81
CA GLY A 360 -10.89 -9.05 -18.36
C GLY A 360 -11.62 -7.70 -18.49
N GLY A 361 -10.90 -6.57 -18.48
CA GLY A 361 -11.50 -5.23 -18.43
C GLY A 361 -11.99 -4.84 -17.03
N GLY A 362 -11.42 -5.44 -15.99
CA GLY A 362 -11.75 -5.16 -14.60
C GLY A 362 -11.16 -3.84 -14.09
N ASN A 363 -11.34 -3.60 -12.79
CA ASN A 363 -11.03 -2.36 -12.09
C ASN A 363 -9.78 -2.53 -11.21
N PHE A 364 -9.47 -1.58 -10.32
CA PHE A 364 -8.36 -1.73 -9.36
C PHE A 364 -8.42 -3.05 -8.57
N ASP A 365 -9.62 -3.50 -8.22
CA ASP A 365 -9.86 -4.72 -7.43
C ASP A 365 -9.77 -6.00 -8.27
N SER A 366 -9.48 -5.96 -9.57
CA SER A 366 -9.21 -7.18 -10.35
C SER A 366 -7.72 -7.49 -10.50
N PHE A 367 -6.83 -6.62 -10.04
CA PHE A 367 -5.40 -6.86 -10.01
C PHE A 367 -5.01 -7.75 -8.83
N GLN A 368 -4.10 -8.69 -9.05
CA GLN A 368 -3.58 -9.57 -7.99
C GLN A 368 -2.42 -8.93 -7.22
N TYR A 369 -1.68 -8.02 -7.86
CA TYR A 369 -0.49 -7.38 -7.32
C TYR A 369 -0.57 -5.86 -7.52
N SER A 370 -0.16 -5.09 -6.51
CA SER A 370 -0.17 -3.63 -6.56
C SER A 370 0.76 -3.08 -7.64
N ASP A 371 1.83 -3.80 -7.99
CA ASP A 371 2.75 -3.41 -9.07
C ASP A 371 2.10 -3.48 -10.45
N ASP A 372 1.23 -4.47 -10.69
CA ASP A 372 0.49 -4.57 -11.94
C ASP A 372 -0.52 -3.42 -12.07
N LEU A 373 -1.17 -3.06 -10.96
CA LEU A 373 -2.02 -1.88 -10.87
C LEU A 373 -1.22 -0.60 -11.12
N ALA A 374 -0.03 -0.47 -10.52
CA ALA A 374 0.87 0.67 -10.73
C ALA A 374 1.25 0.81 -12.21
N LYS A 375 1.63 -0.31 -12.84
CA LYS A 375 2.02 -0.37 -14.24
C LYS A 375 0.85 -0.02 -15.17
N ALA A 376 -0.34 -0.54 -14.87
CA ALA A 376 -1.55 -0.18 -15.60
C ALA A 376 -1.84 1.32 -15.48
N LEU A 377 -1.86 1.88 -14.27
CA LEU A 377 -2.06 3.30 -14.07
C LEU A 377 -0.95 4.16 -14.72
N GLY A 378 0.28 3.67 -14.77
CA GLY A 378 1.39 4.30 -15.47
C GLY A 378 1.18 4.40 -16.99
N SER A 379 0.48 3.42 -17.60
CA SER A 379 0.19 3.44 -19.03
C SER A 379 -1.03 4.29 -19.42
N ARG A 380 -1.90 4.61 -18.46
CA ARG A 380 -3.03 5.54 -18.71
C ARG A 380 -2.52 6.98 -18.87
N SER A 381 -2.88 7.60 -19.99
CA SER A 381 -2.48 8.96 -20.31
C SER A 381 -2.94 9.96 -19.24
N ALA A 382 -2.17 11.04 -19.05
CA ALA A 382 -2.56 12.11 -18.13
C ALA A 382 -3.90 12.75 -18.54
N ALA A 383 -4.15 12.92 -19.85
CA ALA A 383 -5.40 13.44 -20.36
C ALA A 383 -6.60 12.56 -19.99
N ASP A 384 -6.48 11.24 -20.10
CA ASP A 384 -7.53 10.30 -19.70
C ASP A 384 -7.76 10.31 -18.18
N LYS A 385 -6.69 10.40 -17.37
CA LYS A 385 -6.83 10.56 -15.91
C LYS A 385 -7.61 11.84 -15.56
N MET A 386 -7.27 12.97 -16.18
CA MET A 386 -7.99 14.24 -15.98
C MET A 386 -9.45 14.15 -16.46
N GLN A 387 -9.72 13.42 -17.54
CA GLN A 387 -11.08 13.22 -18.02
C GLN A 387 -11.94 12.39 -17.06
N LEU A 388 -11.37 11.36 -16.42
CA LEU A 388 -12.04 10.59 -15.36
C LEU A 388 -12.34 11.46 -14.15
N LEU A 389 -11.37 12.25 -13.69
CA LEU A 389 -11.55 13.16 -12.56
C LEU A 389 -12.63 14.21 -12.84
N ARG A 390 -12.66 14.77 -14.06
CA ARG A 390 -13.73 15.67 -14.51
C ARG A 390 -15.09 14.98 -14.50
N THR A 391 -15.16 13.77 -15.05
CA THR A 391 -16.40 12.97 -15.10
C THR A 391 -16.92 12.66 -13.69
N ALA A 392 -16.04 12.29 -12.76
CA ALA A 392 -16.39 12.03 -11.37
C ALA A 392 -16.92 13.28 -10.67
N ARG A 393 -16.26 14.44 -10.86
CA ARG A 393 -16.71 15.74 -10.38
C ARG A 393 -18.12 16.08 -10.90
N GLU A 394 -18.32 15.96 -12.20
CA GLU A 394 -19.61 16.27 -12.85
C GLU A 394 -20.74 15.36 -12.38
N TYR A 395 -20.46 14.08 -12.15
CA TYR A 395 -21.41 13.16 -11.52
C TYR A 395 -21.77 13.64 -10.11
N GLY A 396 -20.77 13.94 -9.27
CA GLY A 396 -21.00 14.41 -7.91
C GLY A 396 -21.84 15.68 -7.85
N LEU A 397 -21.57 16.64 -8.75
CA LEU A 397 -22.33 17.90 -8.83
C LEU A 397 -23.78 17.74 -9.29
N LYS A 398 -24.15 16.60 -9.89
CA LYS A 398 -25.52 16.27 -10.30
C LYS A 398 -26.31 15.54 -9.20
N LEU A 399 -25.66 15.16 -8.10
CA LEU A 399 -26.37 14.53 -6.98
C LEU A 399 -27.36 15.52 -6.36
N PRO A 400 -28.55 15.07 -5.89
CA PRO A 400 -29.61 15.97 -5.41
C PRO A 400 -29.19 16.93 -4.30
N ARG A 401 -28.24 16.50 -3.46
CA ARG A 401 -27.71 17.29 -2.34
C ARG A 401 -26.50 18.15 -2.70
N ALA A 402 -25.99 18.11 -3.92
CA ALA A 402 -24.86 18.96 -4.29
C ALA A 402 -25.25 20.45 -4.26
N ASN A 403 -24.42 21.28 -3.63
CA ASN A 403 -24.62 22.74 -3.59
C ASN A 403 -24.03 23.47 -4.82
N GLY A 404 -23.47 22.74 -5.78
CA GLY A 404 -22.84 23.29 -6.98
C GLY A 404 -21.35 23.66 -6.82
N LYS A 405 -20.78 23.54 -5.61
CA LYS A 405 -19.34 23.73 -5.35
C LYS A 405 -18.61 22.40 -5.34
N SER A 406 -17.36 22.42 -5.80
CA SER A 406 -16.51 21.24 -5.84
C SER A 406 -15.06 21.54 -5.49
N GLY A 407 -14.45 20.70 -4.68
CA GLY A 407 -13.00 20.66 -4.47
C GLY A 407 -12.42 19.32 -4.88
N ILE A 408 -11.09 19.23 -4.85
CA ILE A 408 -10.35 18.00 -5.14
C ILE A 408 -9.23 17.82 -4.12
N THR A 409 -9.00 16.59 -3.67
CA THR A 409 -7.88 16.25 -2.81
C THR A 409 -7.22 14.98 -3.29
N GLY A 410 -5.93 14.83 -3.00
CA GLY A 410 -5.23 13.57 -3.24
C GLY A 410 -3.97 13.43 -2.42
N PHE A 411 -3.41 12.24 -2.49
CA PHE A 411 -2.28 11.77 -1.68
C PHE A 411 -1.16 11.28 -2.60
N CYS A 412 0.12 11.57 -2.32
CA CYS A 412 1.26 11.12 -3.15
C CYS A 412 1.09 11.57 -4.62
N ASN A 413 1.14 10.65 -5.59
CA ASN A 413 0.82 10.92 -7.00
C ASN A 413 -0.59 11.53 -7.17
N GLY A 414 -1.56 11.09 -6.36
CA GLY A 414 -2.88 11.72 -6.26
C GLY A 414 -2.81 13.17 -5.80
N GLY A 415 -1.89 13.50 -4.89
CA GLY A 415 -1.63 14.86 -4.43
C GLY A 415 -1.12 15.74 -5.56
N GLY A 416 -0.24 15.23 -6.40
CA GLY A 416 0.22 15.93 -7.61
C GLY A 416 -0.91 16.13 -8.63
N MET A 417 -1.70 15.07 -8.88
CA MET A 417 -2.88 15.18 -9.74
C MET A 417 -3.93 16.17 -9.21
N ALA A 418 -4.04 16.38 -7.90
CA ALA A 418 -4.93 17.40 -7.34
C ALA A 418 -4.52 18.82 -7.75
N TRP A 419 -3.21 19.11 -7.82
CA TRP A 419 -2.70 20.36 -8.39
C TRP A 419 -3.02 20.46 -9.89
N GLU A 420 -2.62 19.45 -10.66
CA GLU A 420 -2.84 19.40 -12.12
C GLU A 420 -4.31 19.59 -12.50
N SER A 421 -5.20 19.03 -11.68
CA SER A 421 -6.64 19.15 -11.85
C SER A 421 -7.12 20.60 -11.80
N THR A 422 -6.50 21.47 -10.98
CA THR A 422 -6.87 22.90 -10.94
C THR A 422 -6.50 23.67 -12.20
N ALA A 423 -5.55 23.15 -12.99
CA ALA A 423 -5.18 23.68 -14.29
C ALA A 423 -6.05 23.08 -15.41
N ALA A 424 -6.39 21.79 -15.31
CA ALA A 424 -7.08 21.06 -16.37
C ALA A 424 -8.61 21.09 -16.27
N ILE A 425 -9.18 21.21 -15.07
CA ILE A 425 -10.62 21.08 -14.80
C ILE A 425 -11.17 22.44 -14.37
N ALA A 426 -11.88 23.09 -15.29
CA ALA A 426 -12.55 24.36 -15.04
C ALA A 426 -13.64 24.21 -13.95
N GLY A 427 -13.80 25.26 -13.14
CA GLY A 427 -14.85 25.36 -12.12
C GLY A 427 -14.57 24.62 -10.80
N LEU A 428 -13.36 24.09 -10.58
CA LEU A 428 -12.93 23.69 -9.24
C LEU A 428 -12.84 24.92 -8.33
N ASN A 429 -13.26 24.77 -7.07
CA ASN A 429 -13.29 25.85 -6.08
C ASN A 429 -12.13 25.78 -5.09
N ALA A 430 -11.51 24.62 -4.92
CA ALA A 430 -10.37 24.40 -4.04
C ALA A 430 -9.64 23.09 -4.41
N ALA A 431 -8.33 23.06 -4.19
CA ALA A 431 -7.57 21.81 -4.17
C ALA A 431 -6.70 21.69 -2.93
N VAL A 432 -6.64 20.48 -2.37
CA VAL A 432 -5.74 20.14 -1.28
C VAL A 432 -4.78 19.03 -1.74
N SER A 433 -3.48 19.23 -1.56
CA SER A 433 -2.45 18.27 -1.93
C SER A 433 -1.76 17.75 -0.68
N PHE A 434 -1.83 16.45 -0.45
CA PHE A 434 -1.06 15.78 0.59
C PHE A 434 0.13 15.07 -0.04
N TYR A 435 1.33 15.52 0.33
CA TYR A 435 2.62 14.98 -0.09
C TYR A 435 2.67 14.67 -1.59
N GLY A 436 2.22 15.62 -2.41
CA GLY A 436 2.21 15.53 -3.87
C GLY A 436 3.01 16.64 -4.52
N ALA A 437 3.73 16.31 -5.60
CA ALA A 437 4.58 17.26 -6.31
C ALA A 437 3.75 18.33 -7.04
N PRO A 438 4.19 19.60 -7.04
CA PRO A 438 3.56 20.62 -7.88
C PRO A 438 3.81 20.32 -9.35
N PRO A 439 2.93 20.80 -10.25
CA PRO A 439 3.12 20.66 -11.69
C PRO A 439 4.18 21.64 -12.18
N ASP A 440 4.56 21.55 -13.45
CA ASP A 440 5.50 22.49 -14.05
C ASP A 440 4.95 23.95 -14.06
N ALA A 441 5.84 24.91 -14.28
CA ALA A 441 5.49 26.33 -14.28
C ALA A 441 4.44 26.72 -15.34
N ALA A 442 4.40 26.01 -16.47
CA ALA A 442 3.43 26.27 -17.53
C ALA A 442 2.02 25.84 -17.10
N ALA A 443 1.90 24.71 -16.41
CA ALA A 443 0.67 24.23 -15.80
C ALA A 443 0.25 25.10 -14.60
N MET A 444 1.20 25.54 -13.76
CA MET A 444 0.90 26.49 -12.67
C MET A 444 0.25 27.79 -13.19
N GLY A 445 0.68 28.29 -14.35
CA GLY A 445 0.05 29.45 -15.01
C GLY A 445 -1.45 29.27 -15.30
N LYS A 446 -1.89 28.03 -15.51
CA LYS A 446 -3.28 27.67 -15.85
C LYS A 446 -4.14 27.36 -14.63
N ILE A 447 -3.59 27.36 -13.41
CA ILE A 447 -4.33 27.09 -12.18
C ILE A 447 -5.46 28.11 -12.00
N GLN A 448 -6.68 27.62 -11.74
CA GLN A 448 -7.89 28.44 -11.60
C GLN A 448 -8.47 28.47 -10.18
N ALA A 449 -8.03 27.57 -9.31
CA ALA A 449 -8.56 27.41 -7.95
C ALA A 449 -7.47 27.60 -6.89
N PRO A 450 -7.82 28.08 -5.68
CA PRO A 450 -6.93 28.06 -4.53
C PRO A 450 -6.36 26.67 -4.24
N VAL A 451 -5.07 26.60 -3.97
CA VAL A 451 -4.35 25.36 -3.64
C VAL A 451 -3.80 25.43 -2.23
N LEU A 452 -4.01 24.38 -1.43
CA LEU A 452 -3.34 24.15 -0.16
C LEU A 452 -2.48 22.88 -0.25
N ALA A 453 -1.19 22.97 0.04
CA ALA A 453 -0.29 21.83 -0.05
C ALA A 453 0.43 21.51 1.27
N PHE A 454 0.62 20.22 1.52
CA PHE A 454 1.32 19.71 2.69
C PHE A 454 2.45 18.77 2.26
N ALA A 455 3.62 18.93 2.84
CA ALA A 455 4.73 17.97 2.68
C ALA A 455 5.48 17.83 4.00
N GLY A 456 6.17 16.72 4.18
CA GLY A 456 7.16 16.55 5.24
C GLY A 456 8.56 16.89 4.71
N ASP A 457 9.49 17.25 5.59
CA ASP A 457 10.88 17.52 5.21
C ASP A 457 11.75 16.25 5.09
N ASP A 458 11.39 15.16 5.79
CA ASP A 458 11.91 13.79 5.57
C ASP A 458 11.33 13.14 4.29
N ASP A 459 10.92 13.98 3.34
CA ASP A 459 10.67 13.66 1.95
C ASP A 459 11.54 14.62 1.10
N PRO A 460 12.87 14.36 1.04
CA PRO A 460 13.85 15.35 0.61
C PRO A 460 13.70 15.74 -0.86
N GLY A 461 13.06 14.89 -1.67
CA GLY A 461 12.74 15.20 -3.07
C GLY A 461 11.53 16.13 -3.23
N LEU A 462 10.59 16.11 -2.29
CA LEU A 462 9.30 16.79 -2.41
C LEU A 462 9.25 18.15 -1.70
N ALA A 463 9.75 18.23 -0.47
CA ALA A 463 9.64 19.45 0.35
C ALA A 463 10.22 20.70 -0.36
N PRO A 464 11.40 20.61 -1.01
CA PRO A 464 11.94 21.73 -1.78
C PRO A 464 11.08 22.09 -3.00
N ARG A 465 10.42 21.11 -3.62
CA ARG A 465 9.54 21.36 -4.79
C ARG A 465 8.28 22.10 -4.37
N VAL A 466 7.63 21.66 -3.29
CA VAL A 466 6.39 22.29 -2.78
C VAL A 466 6.66 23.73 -2.33
N SER A 467 7.70 23.94 -1.52
CA SER A 467 8.09 25.28 -1.08
C SER A 467 8.59 26.15 -2.24
N GLY A 468 9.33 25.56 -3.19
CA GLY A 468 9.84 26.21 -4.40
C GLY A 468 8.76 26.64 -5.39
N ALA A 469 7.52 26.12 -5.30
CA ALA A 469 6.40 26.58 -6.11
C ALA A 469 5.85 27.94 -5.67
N ALA A 470 6.10 28.36 -4.41
CA ALA A 470 5.51 29.57 -3.85
C ALA A 470 5.85 30.87 -4.60
N PRO A 471 7.12 31.13 -4.98
CA PRO A 471 7.48 32.31 -5.77
C PRO A 471 6.78 32.36 -7.12
N ASP A 472 6.64 31.22 -7.81
CA ASP A 472 5.95 31.14 -9.10
C ASP A 472 4.45 31.39 -8.95
N MET A 473 3.81 30.76 -7.98
CA MET A 473 2.39 30.97 -7.68
C MET A 473 2.10 32.42 -7.31
N GLN A 474 2.99 33.05 -6.52
CA GLN A 474 2.90 34.46 -6.17
C GLN A 474 3.04 35.36 -7.41
N ARG A 475 4.05 35.13 -8.24
CA ARG A 475 4.28 35.88 -9.49
C ARG A 475 3.10 35.77 -10.46
N LEU A 476 2.44 34.61 -10.48
CA LEU A 476 1.27 34.33 -11.30
C LEU A 476 -0.06 34.83 -10.68
N GLY A 477 -0.01 35.46 -9.50
CA GLY A 477 -1.20 35.97 -8.80
C GLY A 477 -2.16 34.87 -8.34
N LYS A 478 -1.67 33.65 -8.09
CA LYS A 478 -2.48 32.50 -7.67
C LYS A 478 -2.59 32.44 -6.15
N THR A 479 -3.73 31.98 -5.65
CA THR A 479 -3.89 31.68 -4.22
C THR A 479 -3.25 30.33 -3.89
N PHE A 480 -2.14 30.36 -3.17
CA PHE A 480 -1.40 29.18 -2.77
C PHE A 480 -0.97 29.29 -1.31
N GLU A 481 -1.33 28.28 -0.53
CA GLU A 481 -0.88 28.09 0.85
C GLU A 481 -0.13 26.76 0.93
N PHE A 482 0.94 26.69 1.72
CA PHE A 482 1.61 25.42 1.97
C PHE A 482 2.16 25.32 3.38
N LYS A 483 2.40 24.09 3.82
CA LYS A 483 3.08 23.79 5.08
C LYS A 483 4.04 22.61 4.88
N ILE A 484 5.30 22.86 5.20
CA ILE A 484 6.31 21.82 5.37
C ILE A 484 6.35 21.46 6.85
N TYR A 485 6.24 20.18 7.16
CA TYR A 485 6.30 19.66 8.52
C TYR A 485 7.70 19.08 8.80
N PRO A 486 8.33 19.46 9.92
CA PRO A 486 9.63 18.92 10.28
C PRO A 486 9.55 17.48 10.81
N ASN A 487 10.56 16.67 10.52
CA ASN A 487 10.70 15.26 10.88
C ASN A 487 9.53 14.38 10.41
N VAL A 488 8.93 14.73 9.27
CA VAL A 488 7.70 14.07 8.77
C VAL A 488 7.98 13.40 7.45
N THR A 489 7.59 12.13 7.35
CA THR A 489 7.90 11.30 6.21
C THR A 489 6.88 11.47 5.08
N HIS A 490 7.18 10.87 3.93
CA HIS A 490 6.17 10.64 2.91
C HIS A 490 5.00 9.80 3.46
N ALA A 491 3.81 10.00 2.90
CA ALA A 491 2.59 9.26 3.26
C ALA A 491 2.17 9.32 4.75
N TYR A 492 2.54 10.38 5.47
CA TYR A 492 2.35 10.50 6.92
C TYR A 492 0.91 10.31 7.43
N LEU A 493 -0.11 10.65 6.62
CA LEU A 493 -1.51 10.41 6.97
C LEU A 493 -1.86 8.93 7.09
N ALA A 494 -1.22 8.08 6.28
CA ALA A 494 -1.37 6.63 6.35
C ALA A 494 -0.38 6.00 7.34
N GLN A 495 0.82 6.59 7.50
CA GLN A 495 1.93 6.07 8.30
C GLN A 495 2.10 6.84 9.61
N GLN A 496 1.04 6.95 10.41
CA GLN A 496 0.96 7.85 11.58
C GLN A 496 1.89 7.50 12.75
N THR A 497 2.69 6.43 12.66
CA THR A 497 3.60 5.98 13.73
C THR A 497 5.08 6.21 13.41
N LEU A 498 5.39 6.82 12.26
CA LEU A 498 6.76 7.15 11.86
C LEU A 498 7.06 8.63 12.10
N GLY A 499 8.29 8.99 12.46
CA GLY A 499 8.70 10.39 12.64
C GLY A 499 7.73 11.19 13.54
N GLU A 500 7.43 12.43 13.15
CA GLU A 500 6.37 13.28 13.73
C GLU A 500 5.05 13.22 12.93
N ASN A 501 4.74 12.07 12.31
CA ASN A 501 3.61 11.94 11.39
C ASN A 501 2.25 12.12 12.06
N ALA A 502 2.08 11.74 13.33
CA ALA A 502 0.83 12.01 14.05
C ALA A 502 0.62 13.50 14.27
N VAL A 503 1.69 14.24 14.58
CA VAL A 503 1.65 15.71 14.73
C VAL A 503 1.19 16.36 13.42
N ALA A 504 1.82 15.99 12.30
CA ALA A 504 1.42 16.50 10.98
C ALA A 504 0.00 16.09 10.58
N THR A 505 -0.41 14.87 10.92
CA THR A 505 -1.78 14.37 10.64
C THR A 505 -2.84 15.23 11.31
N LEU A 506 -2.67 15.56 12.59
CA LEU A 506 -3.63 16.39 13.34
C LEU A 506 -3.76 17.80 12.73
N ASP A 507 -2.64 18.45 12.43
CA ASP A 507 -2.63 19.81 11.90
C ASP A 507 -3.11 19.85 10.43
N SER A 508 -2.55 19.01 9.57
CA SER A 508 -2.85 19.05 8.13
C SER A 508 -4.28 18.65 7.82
N TRP A 509 -4.83 17.65 8.50
CA TRP A 509 -6.22 17.24 8.31
C TRP A 509 -7.18 18.35 8.73
N THR A 510 -6.95 18.95 9.91
CA THR A 510 -7.77 20.06 10.42
C THR A 510 -7.74 21.24 9.45
N ARG A 511 -6.55 21.61 8.95
CA ARG A 511 -6.39 22.68 7.95
C ARG A 511 -7.08 22.37 6.62
N ALA A 512 -6.93 21.15 6.12
CA ALA A 512 -7.55 20.71 4.87
C ALA A 512 -9.08 20.83 4.94
N MET A 513 -9.68 20.33 6.03
CA MET A 513 -11.13 20.39 6.21
C MET A 513 -11.62 21.83 6.39
N ALA A 514 -10.88 22.67 7.11
CA ALA A 514 -11.17 24.10 7.22
C ALA A 514 -11.08 24.81 5.85
N PHE A 515 -10.09 24.46 5.03
CA PHE A 515 -9.92 24.99 3.68
C PHE A 515 -11.11 24.60 2.80
N PHE A 516 -11.54 23.34 2.81
CA PHE A 516 -12.74 22.95 2.08
C PHE A 516 -14.00 23.64 2.59
N LYS A 517 -14.20 23.78 3.91
CA LYS A 517 -15.35 24.52 4.45
C LYS A 517 -15.36 25.97 3.96
N LYS A 518 -14.21 26.63 3.91
CA LYS A 518 -14.08 28.01 3.40
C LYS A 518 -14.52 28.16 1.95
N TYR A 519 -14.21 27.19 1.08
CA TYR A 519 -14.41 27.32 -0.37
C TYR A 519 -15.62 26.55 -0.92
N LEU A 520 -16.15 25.58 -0.18
CA LEU A 520 -17.17 24.66 -0.65
C LEU A 520 -18.49 24.70 0.13
N SER A 521 -18.55 25.32 1.31
CA SER A 521 -19.77 25.39 2.11
C SER A 521 -20.72 26.49 1.65
#